data_AF-A0A5Y2QK72-F1
#
_entry.id   AF-A0A5Y2QK72-F1
#
_cell.length_a   1.000
_cell.length_b   1.000
_cell.length_c   1.000
_cell.angle_alpha   90.00
_cell.angle_beta   90.00
_cell.angle_gamma   90.00
#
_symmetry.space_group_name_H-M   'P 1'
#
loop_
_entity.id
_entity.type
_entity.pdbx_description
1 polymer ?
#
loop_
_entity_poly.entity_id
_entity_poly.type
_entity_poly.pdbx_seq_one_letter_code
_entity_poly.pdbx_strand_id
1 'polypeptide(L)'
;MEKHFVGSEIGQLRSVMLHRPNLSLKRLTPSNCQELLFDDVLSVERAGEEHDIFANTLRQQGVEVLLLTDLLTQTLDVVDAKTWLLDTQISDYRLGPTFAADIRAWLADMSHRELARHLSGGLTYGEIPASIKNMVVDTHDINDFIMKPLPNHLFTRDTSCWIYNGVSINPMAKPARQRETNNLRAIYRWHPQFADGDFIKYFGDENINYDHATLEGGDVLVIGRGAVLIGMSERTTPQGIEFLAQALFKHHQAERVIAVELPKHRSCMHLDTVMTHIDIDTFSVYPEVVRPDVQCWTLTPDGRGGLKRTQESTLVHALEKALGIDQVRLITTGGDAFEAEREQWNDANNVLTLRPGVVVGYERNIWTNEKYDKAGITVLPIPGDELGRGRGGARCMSCPLERDGI
;
A
#
# COMPACT_ATOMS: atom_id res chain seq x y z
N MET A 1 18.53 -13.09 -11.06
CA MET A 1 17.42 -12.71 -10.16
C MET A 1 16.29 -12.27 -11.05
N GLU A 2 15.08 -12.80 -10.86
CA GLU A 2 13.91 -12.38 -11.62
C GLU A 2 13.59 -10.94 -11.26
N LYS A 3 13.41 -10.07 -12.26
CA LYS A 3 12.95 -8.70 -12.04
C LYS A 3 11.50 -8.75 -11.58
N HIS A 4 11.13 -7.84 -10.69
CA HIS A 4 9.76 -7.71 -10.17
C HIS A 4 9.22 -8.95 -9.45
N PHE A 5 10.10 -9.58 -8.64
CA PHE A 5 9.77 -10.75 -7.83
C PHE A 5 9.79 -10.40 -6.34
N VAL A 6 8.72 -10.69 -5.61
CA VAL A 6 8.65 -10.54 -4.14
C VAL A 6 8.34 -11.88 -3.50
N GLY A 7 9.37 -12.59 -3.05
CA GLY A 7 9.25 -13.98 -2.57
C GLY A 7 9.03 -14.16 -1.08
N SER A 8 9.06 -13.09 -0.29
CA SER A 8 8.90 -13.13 1.17
C SER A 8 8.57 -11.73 1.74
N GLU A 9 8.40 -11.61 3.05
CA GLU A 9 8.38 -10.32 3.76
C GLU A 9 9.77 -9.95 4.29
N ILE A 10 10.65 -10.94 4.49
CA ILE A 10 11.87 -10.80 5.27
C ILE A 10 13.16 -10.98 4.48
N GLY A 11 13.12 -11.58 3.29
CA GLY A 11 14.27 -11.75 2.43
C GLY A 11 14.87 -10.40 2.05
N GLN A 12 16.10 -10.39 1.52
CA GLN A 12 16.80 -9.15 1.22
C GLN A 12 15.96 -8.28 0.27
N LEU A 13 15.57 -7.10 0.73
CA LEU A 13 14.91 -6.09 -0.07
C LEU A 13 15.92 -5.53 -1.07
N ARG A 14 15.54 -5.55 -2.35
CA ARG A 14 16.40 -5.10 -3.46
C ARG A 14 15.90 -3.79 -4.03
N SER A 15 14.60 -3.68 -4.26
CA SER A 15 13.98 -2.45 -4.75
C SER A 15 12.61 -2.19 -4.15
N VAL A 16 12.29 -0.91 -3.99
CA VAL A 16 11.06 -0.46 -3.34
C VAL A 16 10.55 0.83 -3.98
N MET A 17 9.24 0.92 -4.16
CA MET A 17 8.55 2.14 -4.55
C MET A 17 8.07 2.89 -3.31
N LEU A 18 8.34 4.19 -3.25
CA LEU A 18 7.87 5.13 -2.23
C LEU A 18 7.15 6.32 -2.90
N HIS A 19 6.48 7.17 -2.10
CA HIS A 19 5.90 8.42 -2.60
C HIS A 19 6.19 9.56 -1.65
N ARG A 20 7.05 10.47 -2.08
CA ARG A 20 7.46 11.61 -1.27
C ARG A 20 6.29 12.61 -1.09
N PRO A 21 5.97 13.03 0.15
CA PRO A 21 5.01 14.09 0.45
C PRO A 21 5.11 15.31 -0.47
N ASN A 22 3.97 15.74 -1.04
CA ASN A 22 3.92 16.87 -1.95
C ASN A 22 2.53 17.54 -2.00
N LEU A 23 2.06 17.93 -3.20
CA LEU A 23 0.87 18.74 -3.42
C LEU A 23 -0.39 18.15 -2.77
N SER A 24 -0.60 16.84 -2.86
CA SER A 24 -1.80 16.19 -2.29
C SER A 24 -1.96 16.46 -0.80
N LEU A 25 -0.86 16.40 -0.04
CA LEU A 25 -0.85 16.69 1.39
C LEU A 25 -0.97 18.19 1.68
N LYS A 26 -0.48 19.07 0.81
CA LYS A 26 -0.68 20.53 0.95
C LYS A 26 -2.15 20.94 0.84
N ARG A 27 -3.00 20.08 0.28
CA ARG A 27 -4.44 20.31 0.15
C ARG A 27 -5.27 19.72 1.29
N LEU A 28 -4.62 19.07 2.26
CA LEU A 28 -5.29 18.66 3.49
C LEU A 28 -5.62 19.88 4.33
N THR A 29 -6.86 19.92 4.80
CA THR A 29 -7.37 20.92 5.73
C THR A 29 -8.07 20.22 6.89
N PRO A 30 -8.26 20.89 8.03
CA PRO A 30 -9.04 20.33 9.13
C PRO A 30 -10.48 19.94 8.74
N SER A 31 -11.04 20.55 7.69
CA SER A 31 -12.39 20.26 7.22
C SER A 31 -12.48 19.09 6.24
N ASN A 32 -11.38 18.69 5.59
CA ASN A 32 -11.39 17.65 4.55
C ASN A 32 -10.55 16.40 4.88
N CYS A 33 -9.69 16.44 5.91
CA CYS A 33 -8.74 15.35 6.19
C CYS A 33 -9.43 14.00 6.41
N GLN A 34 -10.53 13.97 7.18
CA GLN A 34 -11.27 12.73 7.45
C GLN A 34 -11.90 12.13 6.19
N GLU A 35 -12.42 12.95 5.27
CA GLU A 35 -12.95 12.49 3.98
C GLU A 35 -11.84 11.88 3.11
N LEU A 36 -10.64 12.47 3.21
CA LEU A 36 -9.44 12.02 2.50
C LEU A 36 -8.65 10.95 3.26
N LEU A 37 -9.22 10.41 4.33
CA LEU A 37 -8.68 9.31 5.15
C LEU A 37 -7.37 9.63 5.87
N PHE A 38 -7.19 10.90 6.24
CA PHE A 38 -6.12 11.37 7.12
C PHE A 38 -6.70 11.78 8.47
N ASP A 39 -5.97 11.50 9.55
CA ASP A 39 -6.41 11.83 10.90
C ASP A 39 -6.13 13.27 11.31
N ASP A 40 -5.05 13.84 10.80
CA ASP A 40 -4.67 15.22 11.07
C ASP A 40 -3.99 15.86 9.87
N VAL A 41 -3.91 17.18 9.89
CA VAL A 41 -3.00 17.95 9.04
C VAL A 41 -1.58 17.85 9.57
N LEU A 42 -0.61 18.00 8.66
CA LEU A 42 0.81 17.81 8.95
C LEU A 42 1.65 18.88 8.25
N SER A 43 2.86 19.11 8.77
CA SER A 43 3.84 19.98 8.12
C SER A 43 4.44 19.26 6.91
N VAL A 44 3.98 19.63 5.71
CA VAL A 44 4.36 18.93 4.47
C VAL A 44 5.85 19.05 4.16
N GLU A 45 6.47 20.20 4.46
CA GLU A 45 7.93 20.35 4.31
C GLU A 45 8.68 19.37 5.22
N ARG A 46 8.34 19.33 6.52
CA ARG A 46 8.98 18.44 7.49
C ARG A 46 8.73 16.96 7.19
N ALA A 47 7.50 16.59 6.81
CA ALA A 47 7.21 15.23 6.36
C ALA A 47 8.04 14.84 5.13
N GLY A 48 8.32 15.79 4.23
CA GLY A 48 9.25 15.59 3.13
C GLY A 48 10.68 15.31 3.60
N GLU A 49 11.16 16.03 4.61
CA GLU A 49 12.48 15.81 5.23
C GLU A 49 12.57 14.45 5.93
N GLU A 50 11.55 14.09 6.72
CA GLU A 50 11.45 12.76 7.36
C GLU A 50 11.44 11.63 6.31
N HIS A 51 10.69 11.82 5.22
CA HIS A 51 10.63 10.85 4.12
C HIS A 51 11.98 10.74 3.39
N ASP A 52 12.71 11.84 3.22
CA ASP A 52 14.04 11.82 2.62
C ASP A 52 15.03 11.05 3.50
N ILE A 53 14.94 11.19 4.83
CA ILE A 53 15.70 10.37 5.78
C ILE A 53 15.35 8.89 5.61
N PHE A 54 14.06 8.53 5.56
CA PHE A 54 13.63 7.15 5.33
C PHE A 54 14.19 6.58 4.01
N ALA A 55 14.02 7.29 2.91
CA ALA A 55 14.53 6.88 1.60
C ALA A 55 16.06 6.72 1.62
N ASN A 56 16.78 7.59 2.31
CA ASN A 56 18.25 7.49 2.43
C ASN A 56 18.70 6.33 3.32
N THR A 57 17.98 6.04 4.40
CA THR A 57 18.22 4.84 5.23
C THR A 57 18.13 3.58 4.38
N LEU A 58 17.13 3.47 3.49
CA LEU A 58 16.99 2.35 2.56
C LEU A 58 18.15 2.27 1.56
N ARG A 59 18.52 3.39 0.94
CA ARG A 59 19.65 3.46 -0.02
C ARG A 59 20.98 3.06 0.62
N GLN A 60 21.22 3.44 1.87
CA GLN A 60 22.42 3.06 2.62
C GLN A 60 22.49 1.54 2.87
N GLN A 61 21.36 0.86 2.88
CA GLN A 61 21.28 -0.61 2.95
C GLN A 61 21.33 -1.28 1.58
N GLY A 62 21.63 -0.52 0.51
CA GLY A 62 21.75 -1.04 -0.86
C GLY A 62 20.42 -1.28 -1.56
N VAL A 63 19.31 -0.76 -1.04
CA VAL A 63 17.99 -0.85 -1.66
C VAL A 63 17.84 0.23 -2.74
N GLU A 64 17.41 -0.15 -3.93
CA GLU A 64 16.99 0.79 -4.96
C GLU A 64 15.64 1.41 -4.57
N VAL A 65 15.62 2.74 -4.44
CA VAL A 65 14.41 3.49 -4.06
C VAL A 65 13.88 4.25 -5.25
N LEU A 66 12.66 3.90 -5.67
CA LEU A 66 11.95 4.53 -6.77
C LEU A 66 10.81 5.40 -6.23
N LEU A 67 10.66 6.60 -6.78
CA LEU A 67 9.59 7.51 -6.38
C LEU A 67 8.43 7.41 -7.37
N LEU A 68 7.22 7.19 -6.87
CA LEU A 68 5.99 7.07 -7.66
C LEU A 68 5.80 8.25 -8.61
N THR A 69 6.08 9.48 -8.17
CA THR A 69 5.95 10.68 -9.02
C THR A 69 6.97 10.68 -10.16
N ASP A 70 8.17 10.15 -9.94
CA ASP A 70 9.20 10.04 -10.98
C ASP A 70 8.82 8.96 -11.99
N LEU A 71 8.37 7.78 -11.53
CA LEU A 71 7.82 6.73 -12.36
C LEU A 71 6.63 7.24 -13.19
N LEU A 72 5.70 7.97 -12.58
CA LEU A 72 4.55 8.53 -13.29
C LEU A 72 4.98 9.57 -14.33
N THR A 73 5.96 10.42 -14.01
CA THR A 73 6.50 11.42 -14.95
C THR A 73 7.10 10.75 -16.19
N GLN A 74 7.92 9.71 -15.99
CA GLN A 74 8.54 8.94 -17.08
C GLN A 74 7.48 8.15 -17.88
N THR A 75 6.43 7.67 -17.21
CA THR A 75 5.30 6.99 -17.88
C THR A 75 4.59 7.93 -18.85
N LEU A 76 4.45 9.21 -18.51
CA LEU A 76 3.79 10.22 -19.34
C LEU A 76 4.58 10.57 -20.62
N ASP A 77 5.85 10.15 -20.74
CA ASP A 77 6.59 10.24 -22.01
C ASP A 77 6.01 9.30 -23.08
N VAL A 78 5.24 8.28 -22.68
CA VAL A 78 4.50 7.40 -23.59
C VAL A 78 3.13 8.02 -23.90
N VAL A 79 2.93 8.40 -25.17
CA VAL A 79 1.72 9.11 -25.65
C VAL A 79 0.43 8.35 -25.30
N ASP A 80 0.43 7.02 -25.49
CA ASP A 80 -0.74 6.19 -25.19
C ASP A 80 -1.06 6.18 -23.68
N ALA A 81 -0.05 6.16 -22.82
CA ALA A 81 -0.21 6.19 -21.38
C ALA A 81 -0.77 7.55 -20.90
N LYS A 82 -0.24 8.64 -21.45
CA LYS A 82 -0.72 10.01 -21.18
C LYS A 82 -2.19 10.16 -21.58
N THR A 83 -2.53 9.73 -22.80
CA THR A 83 -3.91 9.77 -23.32
C THR A 83 -4.84 8.96 -22.41
N TRP A 84 -4.47 7.71 -22.10
CA TRP A 84 -5.27 6.84 -21.25
C TRP A 84 -5.47 7.41 -19.84
N LEU A 85 -4.43 7.98 -19.22
CA LEU A 85 -4.53 8.61 -17.89
C LEU A 85 -5.48 9.80 -17.90
N LEU A 86 -5.38 10.67 -18.90
CA LEU A 86 -6.26 11.83 -19.03
C LEU A 86 -7.72 11.41 -19.22
N ASP A 87 -7.99 10.45 -20.10
CA ASP A 87 -9.35 9.95 -20.34
C ASP A 87 -9.92 9.22 -19.12
N THR A 88 -9.09 8.48 -18.39
CA THR A 88 -9.52 7.72 -17.21
C THR A 88 -9.73 8.63 -15.99
N GLN A 89 -8.90 9.66 -15.81
CA GLN A 89 -8.96 10.53 -14.64
C GLN A 89 -9.92 11.71 -14.83
N ILE A 90 -10.12 12.19 -16.06
CA ILE A 90 -11.03 13.29 -16.41
C ILE A 90 -12.30 12.74 -17.06
N SER A 91 -13.29 12.40 -16.23
CA SER A 91 -14.51 11.74 -16.68
C SER A 91 -15.54 12.70 -17.28
N ASP A 92 -16.01 12.39 -18.50
CA ASP A 92 -17.13 13.08 -19.15
C ASP A 92 -18.42 13.01 -18.33
N TYR A 93 -18.64 11.95 -17.54
CA TYR A 93 -19.83 11.83 -16.68
C TYR A 93 -19.76 12.71 -15.43
N ARG A 94 -18.55 12.97 -14.92
CA ARG A 94 -18.35 13.82 -13.73
C ARG A 94 -18.34 15.30 -14.08
N LEU A 95 -17.78 15.65 -15.23
CA LEU A 95 -17.48 17.04 -15.61
C LEU A 95 -18.32 17.53 -16.79
N GLY A 96 -19.07 16.66 -17.46
CA GLY A 96 -19.71 16.95 -18.74
C GLY A 96 -18.71 16.88 -19.90
N PRO A 97 -19.14 16.46 -21.11
CA PRO A 97 -18.23 16.14 -22.21
C PRO A 97 -17.42 17.35 -22.70
N THR A 98 -18.03 18.55 -22.77
CA THR A 98 -17.34 19.76 -23.24
C THR A 98 -16.25 20.21 -22.27
N PHE A 99 -16.59 20.35 -20.99
CA PHE A 99 -15.62 20.78 -19.97
C PHE A 99 -14.51 19.74 -19.76
N ALA A 100 -14.86 18.45 -19.76
CA ALA A 100 -13.88 17.37 -19.69
C ALA A 100 -12.88 17.44 -20.86
N ALA A 101 -13.34 17.70 -22.08
CA ALA A 101 -12.47 17.84 -23.25
C ALA A 101 -11.52 19.03 -23.12
N ASP A 102 -12.01 20.20 -22.70
CA ASP A 102 -11.19 21.40 -22.49
C ASP A 102 -10.11 21.17 -21.43
N ILE A 103 -10.48 20.52 -20.32
CA ILE A 103 -9.54 20.17 -19.25
C ILE A 103 -8.49 19.17 -19.71
N ARG A 104 -8.89 18.13 -20.47
CA ARG A 104 -7.94 17.15 -21.04
C ARG A 104 -6.95 17.83 -21.98
N ALA A 105 -7.41 18.71 -22.86
CA ALA A 105 -6.55 19.45 -23.78
C ALA A 105 -5.55 20.34 -23.03
N TRP A 106 -6.02 21.11 -22.04
CA TRP A 106 -5.15 21.96 -21.23
C TRP A 106 -4.12 21.17 -20.42
N LEU A 107 -4.53 20.08 -19.78
CA LEU A 107 -3.61 19.20 -19.04
C LEU A 107 -2.61 18.49 -19.98
N ALA A 108 -2.99 18.19 -21.22
CA ALA A 108 -2.12 17.56 -22.20
C ALA A 108 -0.94 18.47 -22.63
N ASP A 109 -1.11 19.80 -22.58
CA ASP A 109 -0.07 20.76 -22.93
C ASP A 109 0.93 21.03 -21.79
N MET A 110 0.64 20.56 -20.57
CA MET A 110 1.56 20.70 -19.43
C MET A 110 2.83 19.87 -19.59
N SER A 111 3.91 20.29 -18.92
CA SER A 111 5.07 19.43 -18.74
C SER A 111 4.68 18.14 -18.00
N HIS A 112 5.33 17.02 -18.32
CA HIS A 112 5.00 15.73 -17.71
C HIS A 112 5.18 15.72 -16.19
N ARG A 113 6.16 16.49 -15.68
CA ARG A 113 6.38 16.69 -14.24
C ARG A 113 5.18 17.38 -13.58
N GLU A 114 4.67 18.45 -14.18
CA GLU A 114 3.50 19.19 -13.66
C GLU A 114 2.23 18.36 -13.77
N LEU A 115 2.04 17.66 -14.88
CA LEU A 115 0.90 16.76 -15.06
C LEU A 115 0.92 15.63 -14.01
N ALA A 116 2.07 14.96 -13.79
CA ALA A 116 2.20 13.95 -12.74
C ALA A 116 1.91 14.52 -11.34
N ARG A 117 2.36 15.76 -11.06
CA ARG A 117 2.06 16.47 -9.81
C ARG A 117 0.55 16.67 -9.64
N HIS A 118 -0.21 17.01 -10.68
CA HIS A 118 -1.67 17.17 -10.60
C HIS A 118 -2.42 15.83 -10.55
N LEU A 119 -1.96 14.80 -11.26
CA LEU A 119 -2.59 13.47 -11.24
C LEU A 119 -2.60 12.83 -9.84
N SER A 120 -1.59 13.10 -9.01
CA SER A 120 -1.59 12.73 -7.59
C SER A 120 -2.11 13.85 -6.68
N GLY A 121 -1.77 15.11 -6.98
CA GLY A 121 -2.00 16.26 -6.10
C GLY A 121 -3.36 16.92 -6.23
N GLY A 122 -4.17 16.54 -7.21
CA GLY A 122 -5.45 17.16 -7.51
C GLY A 122 -5.35 18.48 -8.28
N LEU A 123 -6.51 18.99 -8.68
CA LEU A 123 -6.71 20.21 -9.46
C LEU A 123 -8.00 20.90 -9.00
N THR A 124 -7.92 22.19 -8.66
CA THR A 124 -9.09 23.01 -8.31
C THR A 124 -9.59 23.84 -9.47
N TYR A 125 -10.83 24.34 -9.37
CA TYR A 125 -11.40 25.27 -10.33
C TYR A 125 -10.68 26.62 -10.37
N GLY A 126 -10.01 27.03 -9.29
CA GLY A 126 -9.20 28.25 -9.26
C GLY A 126 -7.88 28.17 -10.03
N GLU A 127 -7.42 26.95 -10.38
CA GLU A 127 -6.14 26.72 -11.06
C GLU A 127 -6.27 26.66 -12.60
N ILE A 128 -7.49 26.55 -13.14
CA ILE A 128 -7.69 26.45 -14.58
C ILE A 128 -7.62 27.83 -15.25
N PRO A 129 -7.26 27.93 -16.55
CA PRO A 129 -7.23 29.21 -17.26
C PRO A 129 -8.61 29.86 -17.33
N ALA A 130 -8.66 31.18 -17.14
CA ALA A 130 -9.91 31.97 -17.24
C ALA A 130 -10.58 31.93 -18.63
N SER A 131 -9.88 31.41 -19.65
CA SER A 131 -10.43 31.17 -20.98
C SER A 131 -11.36 29.94 -21.03
N ILE A 132 -11.22 28.99 -20.11
CA ILE A 132 -12.10 27.82 -20.02
C ILE A 132 -13.36 28.24 -19.26
N LYS A 133 -14.47 28.41 -19.99
CA LYS A 133 -15.77 28.82 -19.44
C LYS A 133 -16.81 27.74 -19.67
N ASN A 134 -17.47 27.32 -18.60
CA ASN A 134 -18.52 26.30 -18.66
C ASN A 134 -19.47 26.45 -17.48
N MET A 135 -20.73 26.02 -17.65
CA MET A 135 -21.71 25.99 -16.56
C MET A 135 -21.20 25.21 -15.34
N VAL A 136 -20.42 24.15 -15.53
CA VAL A 136 -19.82 23.39 -14.43
C VAL A 136 -18.84 24.28 -13.65
N VAL A 137 -18.06 25.13 -14.32
CA VAL A 137 -17.18 26.09 -13.64
C VAL A 137 -18.02 27.13 -12.88
N ASP A 138 -19.07 27.65 -13.51
CA ASP A 138 -19.93 28.70 -12.94
C ASP A 138 -20.70 28.26 -11.67
N THR A 139 -20.88 26.94 -11.46
CA THR A 139 -21.61 26.38 -10.32
C THR A 139 -20.71 25.88 -9.17
N HIS A 140 -19.39 26.09 -9.25
CA HIS A 140 -18.44 25.65 -8.22
C HIS A 140 -17.61 26.82 -7.64
N ASP A 141 -17.13 26.67 -6.41
CA ASP A 141 -16.17 27.60 -5.81
C ASP A 141 -14.76 27.36 -6.38
N ILE A 142 -13.92 28.39 -6.37
CA ILE A 142 -12.53 28.30 -6.83
C ILE A 142 -11.70 27.25 -6.07
N ASN A 143 -12.09 26.92 -4.84
CA ASN A 143 -11.42 25.91 -4.00
C ASN A 143 -11.99 24.50 -4.17
N ASP A 144 -13.09 24.33 -4.91
CA ASP A 144 -13.63 23.02 -5.22
C ASP A 144 -12.68 22.25 -6.16
N PHE A 145 -12.77 20.93 -6.11
CA PHE A 145 -11.91 20.03 -6.86
C PHE A 145 -12.54 19.53 -8.16
N ILE A 146 -11.92 19.84 -9.30
CA ILE A 146 -12.11 19.10 -10.56
C ILE A 146 -11.58 17.68 -10.39
N MET A 147 -10.43 17.59 -9.71
CA MET A 147 -9.73 16.36 -9.40
C MET A 147 -9.31 16.38 -7.94
N LYS A 148 -9.92 15.54 -7.10
CA LYS A 148 -9.57 15.47 -5.66
C LYS A 148 -8.12 14.99 -5.49
N PRO A 149 -7.38 15.50 -4.48
CA PRO A 149 -6.02 15.06 -4.16
C PRO A 149 -6.03 13.60 -3.67
N LEU A 150 -4.89 12.91 -3.85
CA LEU A 150 -4.67 11.54 -3.43
C LEU A 150 -3.56 11.49 -2.36
N PRO A 151 -3.84 11.95 -1.12
CA PRO A 151 -2.81 12.05 -0.08
C PRO A 151 -2.31 10.68 0.39
N ASN A 152 -3.15 9.63 0.30
CA ASN A 152 -2.78 8.26 0.70
C ASN A 152 -1.83 7.57 -0.28
N HIS A 153 -1.43 8.23 -1.39
CA HIS A 153 -0.26 7.77 -2.15
C HIS A 153 1.00 7.73 -1.29
N LEU A 154 1.05 8.48 -0.19
CA LEU A 154 2.08 8.32 0.85
C LEU A 154 2.24 6.85 1.27
N PHE A 155 1.13 6.11 1.37
CA PHE A 155 1.08 4.70 1.71
C PHE A 155 1.04 3.83 0.45
N THR A 156 2.20 3.72 -0.20
CA THR A 156 2.35 2.96 -1.45
C THR A 156 2.03 1.47 -1.30
N ARG A 157 2.04 0.95 -0.07
CA ARG A 157 1.70 -0.44 0.27
C ARG A 157 0.35 -0.88 -0.26
N ASP A 158 -0.66 -0.02 -0.15
CA ASP A 158 -2.04 -0.51 -0.22
C ASP A 158 -2.56 -0.65 -1.64
N THR A 159 -2.16 0.26 -2.52
CA THR A 159 -2.72 0.41 -3.87
C THR A 159 -2.29 -0.70 -4.82
N SER A 160 -1.13 -1.29 -4.58
CA SER A 160 -0.67 -2.49 -5.26
C SER A 160 0.27 -3.29 -4.38
N CYS A 161 0.20 -4.61 -4.43
CA CYS A 161 1.12 -5.49 -3.75
C CYS A 161 1.70 -6.54 -4.71
N TRP A 162 3.03 -6.69 -4.69
CA TRP A 162 3.76 -7.70 -5.44
C TRP A 162 3.80 -9.00 -4.64
N ILE A 163 3.52 -10.12 -5.30
CA ILE A 163 3.39 -11.44 -4.72
C ILE A 163 4.02 -12.45 -5.68
N TYR A 164 5.19 -12.95 -5.31
CA TYR A 164 6.03 -13.78 -6.18
C TYR A 164 6.25 -13.09 -7.54
N ASN A 165 6.03 -13.76 -8.68
CA ASN A 165 6.24 -13.19 -10.01
C ASN A 165 4.98 -12.46 -10.56
N GLY A 166 4.34 -11.63 -9.73
CA GLY A 166 3.14 -10.91 -10.15
C GLY A 166 2.70 -9.83 -9.17
N VAL A 167 1.71 -9.06 -9.60
CA VAL A 167 1.18 -7.92 -8.87
C VAL A 167 -0.34 -7.97 -8.80
N SER A 168 -0.89 -7.62 -7.65
CA SER A 168 -2.29 -7.27 -7.50
C SER A 168 -2.40 -5.74 -7.48
N ILE A 169 -3.20 -5.18 -8.38
CA ILE A 169 -3.50 -3.74 -8.42
C ILE A 169 -4.86 -3.57 -7.74
N ASN A 170 -4.85 -3.16 -6.49
CA ASN A 170 -5.90 -3.59 -5.57
C ASN A 170 -7.22 -2.83 -5.77
N PRO A 171 -8.38 -3.52 -5.86
CA PRO A 171 -9.69 -2.86 -5.81
C PRO A 171 -9.94 -2.23 -4.43
N MET A 172 -9.63 -0.93 -4.32
CA MET A 172 -9.65 -0.20 -3.05
C MET A 172 -11.07 -0.09 -2.47
N ALA A 173 -11.20 -0.32 -1.16
CA ALA A 173 -12.50 -0.30 -0.48
C ALA A 173 -13.10 1.10 -0.35
N LYS A 174 -12.27 2.13 -0.17
CA LYS A 174 -12.72 3.51 0.03
C LYS A 174 -12.70 4.29 -1.29
N PRO A 175 -13.80 4.96 -1.67
CA PRO A 175 -13.86 5.75 -2.91
C PRO A 175 -12.74 6.79 -3.06
N ALA A 176 -12.30 7.39 -1.94
CA ALA A 176 -11.20 8.38 -1.94
C ALA A 176 -9.88 7.81 -2.49
N ARG A 177 -9.66 6.50 -2.39
CA ARG A 177 -8.41 5.83 -2.82
C ARG A 177 -8.50 5.14 -4.17
N GLN A 178 -9.70 4.90 -4.69
CA GLN A 178 -9.90 4.14 -5.94
C GLN A 178 -9.16 4.74 -7.14
N ARG A 179 -8.95 6.07 -7.15
CA ARG A 179 -8.22 6.75 -8.23
C ARG A 179 -6.70 6.58 -8.15
N GLU A 180 -6.16 6.17 -7.01
CA GLU A 180 -4.73 5.92 -6.83
C GLU A 180 -4.25 4.82 -7.78
N THR A 181 -5.05 3.76 -7.93
CA THR A 181 -4.72 2.58 -8.75
C THR A 181 -4.53 2.92 -10.22
N ASN A 182 -5.22 3.95 -10.75
CA ASN A 182 -5.03 4.37 -12.15
C ASN A 182 -3.59 4.81 -12.43
N ASN A 183 -2.93 5.46 -11.47
CA ASN A 183 -1.52 5.84 -11.61
C ASN A 183 -0.63 4.59 -11.70
N LEU A 184 -0.90 3.58 -10.85
CA LEU A 184 -0.15 2.33 -10.83
C LEU A 184 -0.43 1.45 -12.06
N ARG A 185 -1.68 1.38 -12.54
CA ARG A 185 -2.06 0.70 -13.80
C ARG A 185 -1.28 1.27 -14.96
N ALA A 186 -1.15 2.60 -15.03
CA ALA A 186 -0.37 3.23 -16.08
C ALA A 186 1.12 2.91 -15.95
N ILE A 187 1.69 3.04 -14.76
CA ILE A 187 3.11 2.73 -14.50
C ILE A 187 3.42 1.28 -14.88
N TYR A 188 2.67 0.31 -14.35
CA TYR A 188 2.95 -1.10 -14.62
C TYR A 188 2.65 -1.54 -16.05
N ARG A 189 1.87 -0.77 -16.81
CA ARG A 189 1.55 -1.09 -18.21
C ARG A 189 2.53 -0.47 -19.20
N TRP A 190 2.98 0.76 -18.97
CA TRP A 190 3.72 1.51 -20.00
C TRP A 190 5.11 1.99 -19.57
N HIS A 191 5.41 2.07 -18.29
CA HIS A 191 6.71 2.55 -17.86
C HIS A 191 7.81 1.58 -18.31
N PRO A 192 8.94 2.03 -18.87
CA PRO A 192 9.99 1.15 -19.41
C PRO A 192 10.55 0.12 -18.43
N GLN A 193 10.51 0.42 -17.13
CA GLN A 193 10.92 -0.52 -16.09
C GLN A 193 10.01 -1.76 -15.98
N PHE A 194 8.72 -1.63 -16.34
CA PHE A 194 7.70 -2.67 -16.13
C PHE A 194 7.08 -3.19 -17.43
N ALA A 195 7.02 -2.38 -18.49
CA ALA A 195 6.30 -2.70 -19.72
C ALA A 195 6.78 -4.00 -20.40
N ASP A 196 8.08 -4.28 -20.34
CA ASP A 196 8.69 -5.51 -20.87
C ASP A 196 8.83 -6.62 -19.81
N GLY A 197 8.23 -6.45 -18.63
CA GLY A 197 8.26 -7.42 -17.55
C GLY A 197 7.30 -8.58 -17.80
N ASP A 198 7.77 -9.81 -17.59
CA ASP A 198 6.95 -11.02 -17.65
C ASP A 198 6.41 -11.36 -16.26
N PHE A 199 5.46 -10.55 -15.78
CA PHE A 199 4.80 -10.74 -14.49
C PHE A 199 3.28 -10.81 -14.63
N ILE A 200 2.66 -11.57 -13.72
CA ILE A 200 1.21 -11.79 -13.72
C ILE A 200 0.50 -10.59 -13.10
N LYS A 201 -0.65 -10.22 -13.65
CA LYS A 201 -1.59 -9.29 -13.01
C LYS A 201 -2.74 -10.09 -12.41
N TYR A 202 -2.74 -10.23 -11.09
CA TYR A 202 -3.67 -11.14 -10.41
C TYR A 202 -5.08 -10.56 -10.29
N PHE A 203 -5.18 -9.26 -10.05
CA PHE A 203 -6.46 -8.62 -9.75
C PHE A 203 -6.40 -7.11 -10.05
N GLY A 204 -7.50 -6.55 -10.55
CA GLY A 204 -7.74 -5.11 -10.60
C GLY A 204 -7.06 -4.30 -11.71
N ASP A 205 -6.51 -4.96 -12.74
CA ASP A 205 -6.01 -4.24 -13.95
C ASP A 205 -7.15 -3.92 -14.94
N GLU A 206 -8.29 -4.59 -14.82
CA GLU A 206 -9.45 -4.41 -15.69
C GLU A 206 -10.25 -3.15 -15.34
N ASN A 207 -10.93 -2.57 -16.35
CA ASN A 207 -11.78 -1.39 -16.16
C ASN A 207 -13.24 -1.80 -15.86
N ILE A 208 -13.46 -2.45 -14.72
CA ILE A 208 -14.77 -2.94 -14.29
C ILE A 208 -15.08 -2.54 -12.85
N ASN A 209 -16.35 -2.62 -12.47
CA ASN A 209 -16.77 -2.51 -11.09
C ASN A 209 -16.70 -3.91 -10.43
N TYR A 210 -15.85 -4.06 -9.41
CA TYR A 210 -15.67 -5.30 -8.65
C TYR A 210 -16.73 -5.53 -7.56
N ASP A 211 -17.73 -4.63 -7.47
CA ASP A 211 -18.82 -4.67 -6.51
C ASP A 211 -18.30 -4.75 -5.06
N HIS A 212 -18.48 -5.89 -4.39
CA HIS A 212 -18.05 -6.11 -3.01
C HIS A 212 -16.65 -6.73 -2.86
N ALA A 213 -15.96 -7.07 -3.95
CA ALA A 213 -14.63 -7.66 -3.88
C ALA A 213 -13.58 -6.55 -3.75
N THR A 214 -13.09 -6.34 -2.53
CA THR A 214 -12.06 -5.34 -2.21
C THR A 214 -10.86 -6.01 -1.57
N LEU A 215 -9.70 -5.43 -1.83
CA LEU A 215 -8.42 -5.87 -1.31
C LEU A 215 -7.58 -4.61 -1.09
N GLU A 216 -6.75 -4.57 -0.05
CA GLU A 216 -5.72 -3.54 0.11
C GLU A 216 -4.41 -4.22 0.55
N GLY A 217 -3.28 -3.72 0.03
CA GLY A 217 -1.98 -4.37 0.20
C GLY A 217 -1.45 -4.41 1.64
N GLY A 218 -1.93 -3.55 2.54
CA GLY A 218 -1.65 -3.63 3.98
C GLY A 218 -2.12 -4.94 4.60
N ASP A 219 -3.15 -5.57 4.04
CA ASP A 219 -3.62 -6.89 4.50
C ASP A 219 -2.79 -8.05 3.92
N VAL A 220 -1.97 -7.84 2.90
CA VAL A 220 -1.26 -8.92 2.18
C VAL A 220 0.18 -9.01 2.65
N LEU A 221 0.54 -10.16 3.23
CA LEU A 221 1.89 -10.51 3.65
C LEU A 221 2.37 -11.73 2.88
N VAL A 222 3.43 -11.58 2.09
CA VAL A 222 4.06 -12.71 1.39
C VAL A 222 4.99 -13.41 2.35
N ILE A 223 4.52 -14.37 3.15
CA ILE A 223 5.36 -14.97 4.20
C ILE A 223 6.44 -15.93 3.66
N GLY A 224 6.40 -16.25 2.36
CA GLY A 224 7.38 -17.09 1.67
C GLY A 224 6.95 -18.56 1.57
N ARG A 225 7.80 -19.40 0.97
CA ARG A 225 7.58 -20.86 0.82
C ARG A 225 6.25 -21.22 0.16
N GLY A 226 5.84 -20.43 -0.83
CA GLY A 226 4.58 -20.61 -1.53
C GLY A 226 3.35 -20.28 -0.68
N ALA A 227 3.51 -19.54 0.43
CA ALA A 227 2.41 -19.11 1.28
C ALA A 227 2.24 -17.58 1.27
N VAL A 228 0.98 -17.17 1.45
CA VAL A 228 0.57 -15.75 1.61
C VAL A 228 -0.37 -15.68 2.81
N LEU A 229 -0.14 -14.74 3.71
CA LEU A 229 -1.03 -14.41 4.83
C LEU A 229 -1.85 -13.18 4.44
N ILE A 230 -3.17 -13.23 4.63
CA ILE A 230 -4.07 -12.15 4.27
C ILE A 230 -5.01 -11.79 5.42
N GLY A 231 -5.04 -10.52 5.80
CA GLY A 231 -6.04 -9.95 6.70
C GLY A 231 -7.40 -9.84 6.05
N MET A 232 -8.44 -10.36 6.71
CA MET A 232 -9.83 -10.06 6.40
C MET A 232 -10.27 -8.92 7.31
N SER A 233 -10.41 -7.72 6.73
CA SER A 233 -10.46 -6.45 7.44
C SER A 233 -11.67 -5.60 7.00
N GLU A 234 -11.74 -4.34 7.44
CA GLU A 234 -12.68 -3.36 6.86
C GLU A 234 -12.33 -2.93 5.42
N ARG A 235 -11.13 -3.27 4.94
CA ARG A 235 -10.60 -2.92 3.62
C ARG A 235 -10.51 -4.12 2.67
N THR A 236 -10.32 -5.31 3.21
CA THR A 236 -10.18 -6.55 2.44
C THR A 236 -11.33 -7.52 2.76
N THR A 237 -12.15 -7.82 1.77
CA THR A 237 -13.32 -8.70 1.93
C THR A 237 -12.97 -10.16 1.65
N PRO A 238 -13.75 -11.13 2.20
CA PRO A 238 -13.57 -12.55 1.85
C PRO A 238 -13.59 -12.79 0.33
N GLN A 239 -14.44 -12.07 -0.40
CA GLN A 239 -14.51 -12.13 -1.86
C GLN A 239 -13.19 -11.70 -2.51
N GLY A 240 -12.59 -10.59 -2.06
CA GLY A 240 -11.29 -10.15 -2.54
C GLY A 240 -10.17 -11.17 -2.27
N ILE A 241 -10.21 -11.81 -1.09
CA ILE A 241 -9.28 -12.90 -0.74
C ILE A 241 -9.45 -14.09 -1.69
N GLU A 242 -10.68 -14.53 -1.96
CA GLU A 242 -10.93 -15.65 -2.86
C GLU A 242 -10.48 -15.35 -4.30
N PHE A 243 -10.75 -14.14 -4.81
CA PHE A 243 -10.26 -13.71 -6.14
C PHE A 243 -8.74 -13.80 -6.23
N LEU A 244 -8.03 -13.24 -5.24
CA LEU A 244 -6.57 -13.27 -5.23
C LEU A 244 -6.04 -14.70 -5.08
N ALA A 245 -6.60 -15.50 -4.17
CA ALA A 245 -6.17 -16.87 -3.95
C ALA A 245 -6.34 -17.73 -5.20
N GLN A 246 -7.48 -17.63 -5.89
CA GLN A 246 -7.71 -18.33 -7.15
C GLN A 246 -6.69 -17.94 -8.23
N ALA A 247 -6.39 -16.64 -8.36
CA ALA A 247 -5.40 -16.16 -9.31
C ALA A 247 -4.00 -16.71 -8.99
N LEU A 248 -3.57 -16.63 -7.72
CA LEU A 248 -2.27 -17.16 -7.27
C LEU A 248 -2.14 -18.66 -7.56
N PHE A 249 -3.18 -19.44 -7.29
CA PHE A 249 -3.19 -20.89 -7.52
C PHE A 249 -3.23 -21.26 -9.00
N LYS A 250 -4.05 -20.55 -9.78
CA LYS A 250 -4.14 -20.73 -11.24
C LYS A 250 -2.80 -20.53 -11.93
N HIS A 251 -1.99 -19.60 -11.43
CA HIS A 251 -0.68 -19.28 -11.99
C HIS A 251 0.49 -19.96 -11.25
N HIS A 252 0.21 -20.88 -10.33
CA HIS A 252 1.21 -21.63 -9.55
C HIS A 252 2.20 -20.75 -8.77
N GLN A 253 1.74 -19.58 -8.31
CA GLN A 253 2.57 -18.61 -7.58
C GLN A 253 2.52 -18.86 -6.07
N ALA A 254 1.44 -19.44 -5.57
CA ALA A 254 1.34 -19.90 -4.18
C ALA A 254 0.69 -21.29 -4.13
N GLU A 255 0.96 -22.02 -3.06
CA GLU A 255 0.35 -23.31 -2.75
C GLU A 255 -0.73 -23.17 -1.65
N ARG A 256 -0.65 -22.09 -0.86
CA ARG A 256 -1.62 -21.79 0.19
C ARG A 256 -1.80 -20.31 0.44
N VAL A 257 -3.00 -19.96 0.89
CA VAL A 257 -3.32 -18.65 1.45
C VAL A 257 -3.89 -18.87 2.84
N ILE A 258 -3.37 -18.16 3.84
CA ILE A 258 -3.94 -18.13 5.19
C ILE A 258 -4.72 -16.83 5.31
N ALA A 259 -6.01 -16.92 5.58
CA ALA A 259 -6.86 -15.76 5.87
C ALA A 259 -7.06 -15.64 7.38
N VAL A 260 -6.90 -14.44 7.95
CA VAL A 260 -7.13 -14.16 9.37
C VAL A 260 -8.19 -13.07 9.54
N GLU A 261 -9.19 -13.32 10.37
CA GLU A 261 -10.25 -12.35 10.67
C GLU A 261 -9.74 -11.27 11.62
N LEU A 262 -9.80 -10.01 11.19
CA LEU A 262 -9.52 -8.87 12.04
C LEU A 262 -10.81 -8.33 12.67
N PRO A 263 -10.77 -7.88 13.93
CA PRO A 263 -11.92 -7.23 14.55
C PRO A 263 -12.24 -5.93 13.81
N LYS A 264 -13.53 -5.61 13.70
CA LYS A 264 -14.01 -4.34 13.13
C LYS A 264 -13.76 -3.21 14.12
N HIS A 265 -12.52 -2.74 14.21
CA HIS A 265 -12.11 -1.67 15.13
C HIS A 265 -11.30 -0.62 14.39
N ARG A 266 -11.53 0.67 14.69
CA ARG A 266 -10.84 1.78 14.00
C ARG A 266 -9.32 1.83 14.23
N SER A 267 -8.81 1.16 15.25
CA SER A 267 -7.36 1.08 15.53
C SER A 267 -6.64 -0.01 14.72
N CYS A 268 -7.37 -0.80 13.91
CA CYS A 268 -6.82 -1.84 13.06
C CYS A 268 -7.49 -1.78 11.69
N MET A 269 -6.88 -1.04 10.77
CA MET A 269 -7.37 -0.92 9.38
C MET A 269 -6.89 -2.06 8.49
N HIS A 270 -5.69 -2.59 8.74
CA HIS A 270 -5.06 -3.67 7.98
C HIS A 270 -4.27 -4.61 8.90
N LEU A 271 -3.97 -5.81 8.42
CA LEU A 271 -3.18 -6.79 9.15
C LEU A 271 -1.78 -6.27 9.53
N ASP A 272 -1.12 -5.55 8.63
CA ASP A 272 0.24 -5.10 8.85
C ASP A 272 0.41 -4.00 9.90
N THR A 273 -0.68 -3.36 10.33
CA THR A 273 -0.64 -2.42 11.45
C THR A 273 -0.59 -3.15 12.79
N VAL A 274 -0.96 -4.42 12.83
CA VAL A 274 -1.04 -5.25 14.05
C VAL A 274 -0.17 -6.49 14.00
N MET A 275 0.37 -6.87 12.84
CA MET A 275 1.21 -8.04 12.65
C MET A 275 2.18 -7.91 11.48
N THR A 276 3.48 -8.08 11.71
CA THR A 276 4.51 -8.09 10.65
C THR A 276 5.51 -9.22 10.82
N HIS A 277 5.98 -9.78 9.70
CA HIS A 277 7.01 -10.82 9.68
C HIS A 277 8.39 -10.14 9.67
N ILE A 278 9.21 -10.39 10.69
CA ILE A 278 10.43 -9.60 10.97
C ILE A 278 11.73 -10.42 11.01
N ASP A 279 11.61 -11.75 11.15
CA ASP A 279 12.72 -12.70 11.02
C ASP A 279 12.18 -14.08 10.59
N ILE A 280 13.04 -15.06 10.34
CA ILE A 280 12.68 -16.40 9.84
C ILE A 280 11.49 -17.01 10.60
N ASP A 281 11.54 -16.96 11.93
CA ASP A 281 10.54 -17.53 12.85
C ASP A 281 9.78 -16.48 13.65
N THR A 282 10.02 -15.18 13.40
CA THR A 282 9.60 -14.11 14.32
C THR A 282 8.62 -13.15 13.68
N PHE A 283 7.52 -12.88 14.38
CA PHE A 283 6.55 -11.85 14.03
C PHE A 283 6.44 -10.80 15.15
N SER A 284 6.27 -9.54 14.77
CA SER A 284 5.78 -8.51 15.68
C SER A 284 4.26 -8.54 15.70
N VAL A 285 3.64 -8.41 16.88
CA VAL A 285 2.18 -8.47 17.03
C VAL A 285 1.64 -7.48 18.06
N TYR A 286 0.43 -6.98 17.81
CA TYR A 286 -0.40 -6.34 18.84
C TYR A 286 -1.40 -7.34 19.43
N PRO A 287 -1.21 -7.78 20.70
CA PRO A 287 -1.92 -8.94 21.26
C PRO A 287 -3.42 -8.72 21.47
N GLU A 288 -3.90 -7.49 21.62
CA GLU A 288 -5.35 -7.19 21.75
C GLU A 288 -6.13 -7.51 20.46
N VAL A 289 -5.44 -7.46 19.32
CA VAL A 289 -6.01 -7.75 18.00
C VAL A 289 -5.64 -9.16 17.55
N VAL A 290 -4.36 -9.52 17.60
CA VAL A 290 -3.85 -10.85 17.22
C VAL A 290 -3.96 -11.78 18.44
N ARG A 291 -5.19 -12.07 18.83
CA ARG A 291 -5.48 -12.93 19.99
C ARG A 291 -5.25 -14.40 19.65
N PRO A 292 -4.95 -15.26 20.65
CA PRO A 292 -4.80 -16.70 20.43
C PRO A 292 -6.02 -17.40 19.80
N ASP A 293 -7.22 -16.83 20.00
CA ASP A 293 -8.50 -17.35 19.52
C ASP A 293 -8.99 -16.69 18.20
N VAL A 294 -8.12 -15.90 17.55
CA VAL A 294 -8.44 -15.25 16.27
C VAL A 294 -8.84 -16.30 15.23
N GLN A 295 -9.94 -16.04 14.53
CA GLN A 295 -10.41 -16.95 13.49
C GLN A 295 -9.48 -16.88 12.29
N CYS A 296 -9.05 -18.04 11.81
CA CYS A 296 -8.24 -18.14 10.60
C CYS A 296 -8.57 -19.40 9.80
N TRP A 297 -8.33 -19.31 8.50
CA TRP A 297 -8.59 -20.36 7.53
C TRP A 297 -7.41 -20.53 6.58
N THR A 298 -7.07 -21.76 6.28
CA THR A 298 -6.16 -22.09 5.18
C THR A 298 -6.98 -22.40 3.92
N LEU A 299 -6.67 -21.70 2.84
CA LEU A 299 -7.17 -21.93 1.49
C LEU A 299 -6.10 -22.66 0.68
N THR A 300 -6.54 -23.67 -0.07
CA THR A 300 -5.70 -24.46 -0.99
C THR A 300 -6.48 -24.75 -2.27
N PRO A 301 -5.81 -25.12 -3.38
CA PRO A 301 -6.51 -25.58 -4.59
C PRO A 301 -7.35 -26.84 -4.30
N ASP A 302 -8.58 -26.90 -4.83
CA ASP A 302 -9.45 -28.08 -4.71
C ASP A 302 -9.21 -29.16 -5.80
N GLY A 303 -8.32 -28.88 -6.76
CA GLY A 303 -8.00 -29.72 -7.92
C GLY A 303 -9.00 -29.61 -9.08
N ARG A 304 -10.03 -28.78 -8.98
CA ARG A 304 -11.09 -28.54 -9.98
C ARG A 304 -11.17 -27.08 -10.43
N GLY A 305 -10.18 -26.27 -10.06
CA GLY A 305 -10.15 -24.83 -10.31
C GLY A 305 -10.86 -23.97 -9.26
N GLY A 306 -11.31 -24.58 -8.16
CA GLY A 306 -11.89 -23.91 -7.01
C GLY A 306 -10.97 -23.89 -5.78
N LEU A 307 -11.55 -23.49 -4.65
CA LEU A 307 -10.85 -23.35 -3.37
C LEU A 307 -11.34 -24.39 -2.37
N LYS A 308 -10.40 -25.09 -1.72
CA LYS A 308 -10.65 -25.88 -0.52
C LYS A 308 -10.29 -25.03 0.71
N ARG A 309 -11.31 -24.71 1.53
CA ARG A 309 -11.16 -24.00 2.81
C ARG A 309 -11.08 -24.98 3.97
N THR A 310 -10.10 -24.79 4.85
CA THR A 310 -9.99 -25.49 6.14
C THR A 310 -9.88 -24.44 7.25
N GLN A 311 -10.73 -24.54 8.27
CA GLN A 311 -10.60 -23.68 9.46
C GLN A 311 -9.47 -24.22 10.33
N GLU A 312 -8.55 -23.36 10.73
CA GLU A 312 -7.38 -23.75 11.53
C GLU A 312 -7.68 -23.62 13.02
N SER A 313 -6.96 -24.38 13.84
CA SER A 313 -7.12 -24.32 15.30
C SER A 313 -6.59 -23.03 15.89
N THR A 314 -5.44 -22.55 15.40
CA THR A 314 -4.79 -21.31 15.80
C THR A 314 -4.02 -20.72 14.62
N LEU A 315 -3.88 -19.39 14.60
CA LEU A 315 -3.06 -18.71 13.60
C LEU A 315 -1.59 -19.15 13.64
N VAL A 316 -1.04 -19.31 14.85
CA VAL A 316 0.35 -19.75 15.07
C VAL A 316 0.60 -21.11 14.41
N HIS A 317 -0.29 -22.09 14.61
CA HIS A 317 -0.12 -23.41 14.00
C HIS A 317 -0.18 -23.36 12.47
N ALA A 318 -1.06 -22.51 11.91
CA ALA A 318 -1.14 -22.30 10.47
C ALA A 318 0.18 -21.72 9.92
N LEU A 319 0.78 -20.76 10.62
CA LEU A 319 2.05 -20.13 10.26
C LEU A 319 3.22 -21.11 10.35
N GLU A 320 3.33 -21.87 11.44
CA GLU A 320 4.36 -22.92 11.62
C GLU A 320 4.34 -23.92 10.46
N LYS A 321 3.15 -24.41 10.10
CA LYS A 321 2.96 -25.32 8.96
C LYS A 321 3.29 -24.67 7.62
N ALA A 322 2.94 -23.40 7.44
CA ALA A 322 3.20 -22.67 6.20
C ALA A 322 4.68 -22.39 5.99
N LEU A 323 5.39 -22.02 7.05
CA LEU A 323 6.82 -21.72 7.03
C LEU A 323 7.68 -22.98 7.14
N GLY A 324 7.11 -24.11 7.59
CA GLY A 324 7.84 -25.35 7.84
C GLY A 324 8.83 -25.20 8.99
N ILE A 325 8.38 -24.58 10.08
CA ILE A 325 9.15 -24.37 11.32
C ILE A 325 8.39 -24.95 12.51
N ASP A 326 9.13 -25.35 13.55
CA ASP A 326 8.53 -25.99 14.72
C ASP A 326 7.90 -25.01 15.71
N GLN A 327 8.35 -23.75 15.71
CA GLN A 327 7.90 -22.74 16.65
C GLN A 327 7.96 -21.35 16.02
N VAL A 328 6.85 -20.60 16.09
CA VAL A 328 6.84 -19.16 15.82
C VAL A 328 7.09 -18.38 17.10
N ARG A 329 7.97 -17.38 17.04
CA ARG A 329 8.19 -16.39 18.10
C ARG A 329 7.35 -15.15 17.83
N LEU A 330 6.58 -14.73 18.83
CA LEU A 330 5.79 -13.49 18.78
C LEU A 330 6.41 -12.44 19.70
N ILE A 331 6.80 -11.29 19.15
CA ILE A 331 7.21 -10.12 19.93
C ILE A 331 6.01 -9.18 20.02
N THR A 332 5.54 -8.91 21.24
CA THR A 332 4.42 -8.00 21.45
C THR A 332 4.86 -6.54 21.51
N THR A 333 3.96 -5.61 21.19
CA THR A 333 4.16 -4.17 21.45
C THR A 333 4.69 -3.91 22.86
N GLY A 334 5.64 -2.99 23.00
CA GLY A 334 6.35 -2.68 24.22
C GLY A 334 5.53 -1.92 25.27
N GLY A 335 6.13 -1.80 26.46
CA GLY A 335 5.60 -0.98 27.54
C GLY A 335 4.54 -1.66 28.41
N ASP A 336 3.92 -0.87 29.27
CA ASP A 336 2.71 -1.25 30.00
C ASP A 336 1.47 -1.12 29.09
N ALA A 337 0.26 -1.32 29.64
CA ALA A 337 -0.97 -1.26 28.84
C ALA A 337 -1.19 0.10 28.17
N PHE A 338 -0.79 1.21 28.82
CA PHE A 338 -0.96 2.55 28.28
C PHE A 338 0.05 2.82 27.18
N GLU A 339 1.30 2.44 27.39
CA GLU A 339 2.36 2.62 26.40
C GLU A 339 2.16 1.71 25.18
N ALA A 340 1.70 0.47 25.37
CA ALA A 340 1.40 -0.42 24.27
C ALA A 340 0.29 0.11 23.36
N GLU A 341 -0.76 0.72 23.93
CA GLU A 341 -1.83 1.36 23.15
C GLU A 341 -1.29 2.58 22.36
N ARG A 342 -0.44 3.40 22.99
CA ARG A 342 0.18 4.57 22.33
C ARG A 342 1.15 4.17 21.22
N GLU A 343 2.00 3.18 21.46
CA GLU A 343 2.96 2.70 20.46
C GLU A 343 2.25 1.96 19.31
N GLN A 344 1.19 1.21 19.60
CA GLN A 344 0.33 0.66 18.55
C GLN A 344 -0.30 1.76 17.69
N TRP A 345 -0.78 2.84 18.32
CA TRP A 345 -1.30 4.01 17.60
C TRP A 345 -0.25 4.70 16.72
N ASN A 346 1.02 4.64 17.14
CA ASN A 346 2.18 5.15 16.41
C ASN A 346 2.81 4.09 15.49
N ASP A 347 2.04 3.07 15.07
CA ASP A 347 2.46 2.08 14.09
C ASP A 347 3.69 1.25 14.51
N ALA A 348 3.85 0.96 15.80
CA ALA A 348 5.01 0.22 16.33
C ALA A 348 5.17 -1.19 15.74
N ASN A 349 4.07 -1.84 15.33
CA ASN A 349 4.13 -3.14 14.67
C ASN A 349 4.29 -3.02 13.14
N ASN A 350 4.14 -1.84 12.54
CA ASN A 350 4.20 -1.64 11.09
C ASN A 350 5.63 -1.33 10.61
N VAL A 351 6.55 -2.24 10.92
CA VAL A 351 7.96 -2.11 10.56
C VAL A 351 8.26 -2.74 9.19
N LEU A 352 9.20 -2.15 8.45
CA LEU A 352 9.66 -2.68 7.16
C LEU A 352 10.91 -3.54 7.37
N THR A 353 10.81 -4.84 7.17
CA THR A 353 11.97 -5.75 7.20
C THR A 353 12.83 -5.57 5.95
N LEU A 354 14.13 -5.34 6.11
CA LEU A 354 15.08 -5.18 4.98
C LEU A 354 15.78 -6.48 4.62
N ARG A 355 16.04 -7.29 5.64
CA ARG A 355 16.60 -8.65 5.59
C ARG A 355 16.27 -9.31 6.93
N PRO A 356 16.40 -10.64 7.09
CA PRO A 356 16.01 -11.31 8.34
C PRO A 356 16.67 -10.66 9.56
N GLY A 357 15.85 -10.26 10.53
CA GLY A 357 16.29 -9.64 11.78
C GLY A 357 16.68 -8.16 11.69
N VAL A 358 16.50 -7.48 10.55
CA VAL A 358 16.77 -6.04 10.41
C VAL A 358 15.59 -5.31 9.83
N VAL A 359 15.05 -4.36 10.61
CA VAL A 359 13.82 -3.64 10.30
C VAL A 359 14.03 -2.13 10.32
N VAL A 360 13.18 -1.39 9.61
CA VAL A 360 13.04 0.06 9.72
C VAL A 360 11.74 0.37 10.48
N GLY A 361 11.80 1.24 11.48
CA GLY A 361 10.66 1.63 12.29
C GLY A 361 10.82 3.05 12.86
N TYR A 362 9.76 3.60 13.45
CA TYR A 362 9.82 4.93 14.03
C TYR A 362 10.62 4.96 15.34
N GLU A 363 11.43 6.01 15.52
CA GLU A 363 12.25 6.19 16.72
C GLU A 363 11.43 6.40 18.00
N ARG A 364 10.20 6.89 17.86
CA ARG A 364 9.30 7.23 18.97
C ARG A 364 8.71 6.00 19.71
N ASN A 365 8.81 4.82 19.11
CA ASN A 365 8.29 3.57 19.68
C ASN A 365 9.36 2.90 20.57
N ILE A 366 9.80 3.64 21.61
CA ILE A 366 10.95 3.32 22.46
C ILE A 366 10.84 1.92 23.06
N TRP A 367 9.68 1.56 23.60
CA TRP A 367 9.50 0.31 24.33
C TRP A 367 9.44 -0.91 23.40
N THR A 368 8.78 -0.77 22.25
CA THR A 368 8.74 -1.82 21.23
C THR A 368 10.13 -2.00 20.62
N ASN A 369 10.85 -0.91 20.33
CA ASN A 369 12.23 -0.96 19.84
C ASN A 369 13.17 -1.64 20.84
N GLU A 370 13.02 -1.40 22.14
CA GLU A 370 13.78 -2.10 23.18
C GLU A 370 13.46 -3.60 23.23
N LYS A 371 12.19 -4.00 23.02
CA LYS A 371 11.82 -5.42 22.92
C LYS A 371 12.42 -6.08 21.68
N TYR A 372 12.44 -5.38 20.54
CA TYR A 372 13.12 -5.85 19.33
C TYR A 372 14.61 -6.07 19.57
N ASP A 373 15.30 -5.11 20.16
CA ASP A 373 16.73 -5.21 20.48
C ASP A 373 17.03 -6.41 21.39
N LYS A 374 16.27 -6.56 22.48
CA LYS A 374 16.38 -7.73 23.39
C LYS A 374 16.10 -9.08 22.72
N ALA A 375 15.31 -9.08 21.65
CA ALA A 375 14.99 -10.26 20.86
C ALA A 375 16.00 -10.53 19.72
N GLY A 376 17.04 -9.70 19.57
CA GLY A 376 18.06 -9.81 18.53
C GLY A 376 17.66 -9.18 17.20
N ILE A 377 16.61 -8.35 17.17
CA ILE A 377 16.14 -7.65 15.98
C ILE A 377 16.76 -6.25 15.95
N THR A 378 17.53 -5.96 14.90
CA THR A 378 18.12 -4.63 14.70
C THR A 378 17.09 -3.68 14.13
N VAL A 379 16.81 -2.59 14.84
CA VAL A 379 15.94 -1.50 14.35
C VAL A 379 16.80 -0.39 13.77
N LEU A 380 16.49 0.03 12.54
CA LEU A 380 16.99 1.26 11.93
C LEU A 380 15.94 2.36 12.14
N PRO A 381 16.12 3.23 13.15
CA PRO A 381 15.12 4.23 13.49
C PRO A 381 15.05 5.33 12.43
N ILE A 382 13.83 5.81 12.18
CA ILE A 382 13.55 7.02 11.40
C ILE A 382 12.62 7.95 12.19
N PRO A 383 12.67 9.27 11.95
CA PRO A 383 11.69 10.20 12.51
C PRO A 383 10.30 9.91 11.95
N GLY A 384 9.26 10.25 12.72
CA GLY A 384 7.87 9.99 12.36
C GLY A 384 6.88 10.91 13.03
N ASP A 385 7.30 12.14 13.35
CA ASP A 385 6.44 13.11 14.02
C ASP A 385 5.39 13.69 13.07
N GLU A 386 5.72 13.79 11.78
CA GLU A 386 4.79 14.24 10.73
C GLU A 386 4.27 13.06 9.90
N LEU A 387 5.16 12.13 9.49
CA LEU A 387 4.75 10.94 8.72
C LEU A 387 3.79 10.03 9.49
N GLY A 388 4.01 9.85 10.80
CA GLY A 388 3.16 9.03 11.66
C GLY A 388 1.75 9.60 11.84
N ARG A 389 1.50 10.89 11.53
CA ARG A 389 0.16 11.50 11.63
C ARG A 389 -0.82 10.94 10.61
N GLY A 390 -0.33 10.36 9.52
CA GLY A 390 -1.18 9.66 8.54
C GLY A 390 -1.58 8.24 8.97
N ARG A 391 -1.18 7.78 10.17
CA ARG A 391 -1.39 6.41 10.68
C ARG A 391 -0.88 5.31 9.74
N GLY A 392 0.41 5.42 9.44
CA GLY A 392 1.16 4.35 8.80
C GLY A 392 2.64 4.39 9.16
N GLY A 393 3.22 3.21 9.33
CA GLY A 393 4.65 3.01 9.56
C GLY A 393 5.47 2.89 8.29
N ALA A 394 6.72 2.46 8.46
CA ALA A 394 7.66 2.25 7.35
C ALA A 394 7.14 1.20 6.35
N ARG A 395 6.37 0.20 6.80
CA ARG A 395 5.79 -0.81 5.91
C ARG A 395 4.64 -0.26 5.06
N CYS A 396 3.75 0.54 5.63
CA CYS A 396 2.68 1.22 4.90
C CYS A 396 3.23 2.17 3.81
N MET A 397 4.33 2.87 4.11
CA MET A 397 4.95 3.80 3.16
C MET A 397 5.73 3.13 2.02
N SER A 398 5.87 1.80 2.04
CA SER A 398 6.71 1.06 1.09
C SER A 398 5.95 0.00 0.29
N CYS A 399 6.21 -0.06 -1.01
CA CYS A 399 5.79 -1.13 -1.89
C CYS A 399 7.04 -1.85 -2.45
N PRO A 400 7.47 -2.98 -1.87
CA PRO A 400 8.54 -3.81 -2.41
C PRO A 400 8.21 -4.20 -3.84
N LEU A 401 9.19 -4.01 -4.73
CA LEU A 401 9.10 -4.45 -6.13
C LEU A 401 9.98 -5.67 -6.36
N GLU A 402 11.15 -5.73 -5.71
CA GLU A 402 12.05 -6.88 -5.74
C GLU A 402 12.52 -7.24 -4.32
N ARG A 403 12.30 -8.50 -3.94
CA ARG A 403 12.73 -9.06 -2.67
C ARG A 403 12.95 -10.56 -2.80
N ASP A 404 14.09 -11.02 -2.26
CA ASP A 404 14.48 -12.42 -2.25
C ASP A 404 13.45 -13.29 -1.48
N GLY A 405 13.35 -14.58 -1.85
CA GLY A 405 12.58 -15.59 -1.10
C GLY A 405 13.34 -16.17 0.10
N ILE A 406 12.71 -17.13 0.79
CA ILE A 406 13.26 -17.87 1.95
C ILE A 406 12.90 -19.37 1.93
#